data_AF-A0A9E5J7D2-F1
#
_entry.id   AF-A0A9E5J7D2-F1
#
_cell.length_a   1.000
_cell.length_b   1.000
_cell.length_c   1.000
_cell.angle_alpha   90.00
_cell.angle_beta   90.00
_cell.angle_gamma   90.00
#
_symmetry.space_group_name_H-M   'P 1'
#
loop_
_entity.id
_entity.type
_entity.pdbx_description
1 polymer ?
#
loop_
_entity_poly.entity_id
_entity_poly.type
_entity_poly.pdbx_seq_one_letter_code
_entity_poly.pdbx_strand_id
1 'polypeptide(L)'
;AYGIDYNTRAAVAMVGLGANLPQDALYPNTSLDHEGKQLMGDQRYRLHFNANQLPPVKAFWSITAYGADEFLIENPLKRYALGDRDALTFNADGSLDIWIQAQAPDTPAKRSNWLPVKAQAPFLLNARLYWPKDDALNGTWKMPAIERLH
;
A
#
# COMPACT_ATOMS: atom_id res chain seq x y z
N ALA A 1 -20.71 -22.10 12.48
CA ALA A 1 -21.89 -21.23 12.62
C ALA A 1 -21.39 -19.79 12.75
N TYR A 2 -21.94 -18.89 11.94
CA TYR A 2 -21.45 -17.52 11.77
C TYR A 2 -21.80 -16.66 12.97
N GLY A 3 -20.76 -16.17 13.66
CA GLY A 3 -20.86 -15.18 14.73
C GLY A 3 -21.07 -13.78 14.16
N ILE A 4 -22.17 -13.18 14.58
CA ILE A 4 -22.68 -11.82 14.40
C ILE A 4 -21.66 -10.69 14.68
N ASP A 5 -20.62 -10.57 13.86
CA ASP A 5 -19.76 -9.39 13.85
C ASP A 5 -20.15 -8.41 12.73
N TYR A 6 -21.17 -7.62 13.04
CA TYR A 6 -21.67 -6.56 12.16
C TYR A 6 -20.66 -5.41 11.99
N ASN A 7 -19.69 -5.25 12.90
CA ASN A 7 -18.66 -4.21 12.83
C ASN A 7 -17.58 -4.57 11.81
N THR A 8 -17.19 -5.85 11.76
CA THR A 8 -16.25 -6.36 10.74
C THR A 8 -16.87 -6.30 9.33
N ARG A 9 -18.18 -6.57 9.21
CA ARG A 9 -18.91 -6.33 7.94
C ARG A 9 -19.00 -4.85 7.58
N ALA A 10 -19.19 -3.95 8.55
CA ALA A 10 -19.29 -2.52 8.27
C ALA A 10 -17.94 -1.93 7.79
N ALA A 11 -16.82 -2.37 8.35
CA ALA A 11 -15.49 -1.95 7.90
C ALA A 11 -15.13 -2.50 6.51
N VAL A 12 -15.50 -3.76 6.23
CA VAL A 12 -15.28 -4.40 4.91
C VAL A 12 -16.25 -3.87 3.83
N ALA A 13 -17.49 -3.52 4.19
CA ALA A 13 -18.49 -2.98 3.26
C ALA A 13 -18.31 -1.50 2.93
N MET A 14 -17.55 -0.74 3.72
CA MET A 14 -17.31 0.70 3.48
C MET A 14 -16.22 0.95 2.42
N VAL A 15 -15.46 -0.08 2.01
CA VAL A 15 -14.20 0.06 1.26
C VAL A 15 -14.19 -0.64 -0.11
N GLY A 16 -15.22 -1.41 -0.48
CA GLY A 16 -15.31 -1.91 -1.86
C GLY A 16 -16.33 -3.03 -2.06
N LEU A 17 -17.37 -2.72 -2.85
CA LEU A 17 -18.25 -3.70 -3.49
C LEU A 17 -17.43 -4.63 -4.41
N GLY A 18 -17.60 -5.95 -4.28
CA GLY A 18 -17.11 -6.94 -5.24
C GLY A 18 -15.94 -7.83 -4.79
N ALA A 19 -15.66 -7.91 -3.48
CA ALA A 19 -14.64 -8.81 -2.96
C ALA A 19 -14.95 -10.28 -3.29
N ASN A 20 -14.04 -10.92 -4.04
CA ASN A 20 -13.84 -12.37 -3.96
C ASN A 20 -13.75 -12.79 -2.48
N LEU A 21 -14.07 -14.05 -2.16
CA LEU A 21 -14.04 -14.54 -0.78
C LEU A 21 -12.75 -14.08 -0.08
N PRO A 22 -12.80 -13.51 1.15
CA PRO A 22 -11.63 -12.95 1.85
C PRO A 22 -10.44 -13.91 1.98
N GLN A 23 -10.70 -15.22 1.85
CA GLN A 23 -9.70 -16.28 1.83
C GLN A 23 -8.78 -16.28 0.59
N ASP A 24 -9.15 -15.57 -0.49
CA ASP A 24 -8.38 -15.53 -1.73
C ASP A 24 -7.57 -14.22 -1.90
N ALA A 25 -8.09 -13.06 -1.44
CA ALA A 25 -7.36 -11.79 -1.47
C ALA A 25 -7.87 -10.72 -0.48
N LEU A 26 -6.95 -9.89 0.05
CA LEU A 26 -7.24 -8.68 0.83
C LEU A 26 -6.79 -7.43 0.07
N TYR A 27 -7.63 -6.39 0.04
CA TYR A 27 -7.39 -5.15 -0.72
C TYR A 27 -7.40 -3.86 0.14
N PRO A 28 -6.46 -3.66 1.09
CA PRO A 28 -6.38 -2.41 1.83
C PRO A 28 -6.20 -1.23 0.88
N ASN A 29 -6.95 -0.15 1.09
CA ASN A 29 -6.74 1.10 0.34
C ASN A 29 -6.83 2.32 1.25
N THR A 30 -6.19 3.40 0.81
CA THR A 30 -6.26 4.68 1.49
C THR A 30 -6.02 5.82 0.51
N SER A 31 -6.74 6.92 0.72
CA SER A 31 -6.47 8.24 0.14
C SER A 31 -5.98 9.23 1.20
N LEU A 32 -5.70 8.74 2.42
CA LEU A 32 -5.31 9.53 3.59
C LEU A 32 -3.95 9.09 4.15
N ASP A 33 -3.22 10.03 4.72
CA ASP A 33 -2.02 9.79 5.51
C ASP A 33 -2.32 9.54 7.00
N HIS A 34 -1.26 9.34 7.80
CA HIS A 34 -1.33 9.08 9.23
C HIS A 34 -1.98 10.20 10.07
N GLU A 35 -2.09 11.42 9.55
CA GLU A 35 -2.78 12.53 10.21
C GLU A 35 -4.24 12.67 9.71
N GLY A 36 -4.70 11.77 8.82
CA GLY A 36 -6.02 11.83 8.21
C GLY A 36 -6.13 12.89 7.10
N LYS A 37 -5.01 13.39 6.57
CA LYS A 37 -5.01 14.36 5.46
C LYS A 37 -4.94 13.65 4.12
N GLN A 38 -5.56 14.25 3.10
CA GLN A 38 -5.55 13.70 1.74
C GLN A 38 -4.13 13.56 1.19
N LEU A 39 -3.88 12.43 0.53
CA LEU A 39 -2.67 12.15 -0.21
C LEU A 39 -2.61 13.01 -1.48
N MET A 40 -1.62 13.89 -1.51
CA MET A 40 -1.34 14.85 -2.58
C MET A 40 0.08 14.67 -3.10
N GLY A 41 0.27 14.63 -4.43
CA GLY A 41 1.58 14.37 -5.04
C GLY A 41 2.64 15.47 -4.91
N ASP A 42 2.27 16.63 -4.36
CA ASP A 42 3.23 17.69 -3.95
C ASP A 42 3.96 17.37 -2.64
N GLN A 43 3.51 16.35 -1.93
CA GLN A 43 4.13 15.89 -0.70
C GLN A 43 4.94 14.63 -0.96
N ARG A 44 5.84 14.33 -0.02
CA ARG A 44 6.61 13.09 -0.01
C ARG A 44 6.04 12.18 1.07
N TYR A 45 5.90 10.90 0.76
CA TYR A 45 5.40 9.92 1.71
C TYR A 45 6.30 8.71 1.80
N ARG A 46 6.21 8.05 2.96
CA ARG A 46 6.85 6.77 3.24
C ARG A 46 5.80 5.79 3.74
N LEU A 47 5.81 4.59 3.15
CA LEU A 47 5.17 3.42 3.71
C LEU A 47 6.28 2.53 4.28
N HIS A 48 6.34 2.46 5.62
CA HIS A 48 7.38 1.73 6.35
C HIS A 48 6.83 0.41 6.89
N PHE A 49 7.48 -0.70 6.54
CA PHE A 49 7.26 -2.00 7.16
C PHE A 49 8.45 -2.33 8.06
N ASN A 50 8.18 -2.58 9.35
CA ASN A 50 9.21 -3.08 10.26
C ASN A 50 9.76 -4.42 9.75
N ALA A 51 10.98 -4.76 10.19
CA ALA A 51 11.55 -6.07 9.97
C ALA A 51 10.57 -7.17 10.43
N ASN A 52 10.38 -8.20 9.59
CA ASN A 52 9.42 -9.30 9.81
C ASN A 52 7.93 -8.88 9.87
N GLN A 53 7.58 -7.66 9.50
CA GLN A 53 6.19 -7.18 9.40
C GLN A 53 5.77 -6.81 7.98
N LEU A 54 6.42 -7.40 6.98
CA LEU A 54 5.96 -7.35 5.58
C LEU A 54 4.54 -7.97 5.46
N PRO A 55 3.77 -7.63 4.41
CA PRO A 55 2.45 -8.22 4.18
C PRO A 55 2.49 -9.76 4.22
N PRO A 56 1.78 -10.42 5.16
CA PRO A 56 1.91 -11.84 5.38
C PRO A 56 1.07 -12.59 4.35
N VAL A 57 1.71 -12.99 3.26
CA VAL A 57 1.10 -13.69 2.12
C VAL A 57 1.78 -15.04 1.86
N LYS A 58 1.06 -15.97 1.25
CA LYS A 58 1.60 -17.24 0.74
C LYS A 58 2.05 -17.13 -0.72
N ALA A 59 1.53 -16.16 -1.48
CA ALA A 59 1.85 -16.00 -2.90
C ALA A 59 2.69 -14.74 -3.18
N PHE A 60 2.08 -13.56 -3.17
CA PHE A 60 2.76 -12.28 -3.40
C PHE A 60 1.90 -11.11 -2.94
N TRP A 61 2.50 -9.92 -2.84
CA TRP A 61 1.78 -8.68 -2.59
C TRP A 61 2.23 -7.56 -3.52
N SER A 62 1.37 -6.56 -3.70
CA SER A 62 1.73 -5.33 -4.42
C SER A 62 1.02 -4.12 -3.86
N ILE A 63 1.63 -2.95 -4.01
CA ILE A 63 1.08 -1.63 -3.73
C ILE A 63 1.03 -0.87 -5.05
N THR A 64 -0.12 -0.31 -5.40
CA THR A 64 -0.36 0.42 -6.65
C THR A 64 -0.85 1.83 -6.31
N ALA A 65 -0.35 2.83 -7.04
CA ALA A 65 -0.84 4.21 -6.94
C ALA A 65 -1.79 4.50 -8.12
N TYR A 66 -2.96 5.03 -7.79
CA TYR A 66 -3.96 5.45 -8.75
C TYR A 66 -4.23 6.94 -8.62
N GLY A 67 -4.53 7.59 -9.74
CA GLY A 67 -5.06 8.94 -9.74
C GLY A 67 -6.43 9.01 -9.07
N ALA A 68 -6.92 10.22 -8.84
CA ALA A 68 -8.29 10.42 -8.34
C ALA A 68 -9.39 10.00 -9.34
N ASP A 69 -9.01 9.73 -10.59
CA ASP A 69 -9.84 9.13 -11.63
C ASP A 69 -9.82 7.59 -11.60
N GLU A 70 -9.16 6.99 -10.59
CA GLU A 70 -8.95 5.55 -10.41
C GLU A 70 -8.12 4.87 -11.52
N PHE A 71 -7.46 5.64 -12.38
CA PHE A 71 -6.55 5.13 -13.39
C PHE A 71 -5.10 5.11 -12.91
N LEU A 72 -4.26 4.31 -13.59
CA LEU A 72 -2.83 4.27 -13.33
C LEU A 72 -2.19 5.63 -13.64
N ILE A 73 -1.31 6.08 -12.75
CA ILE A 73 -0.60 7.34 -12.92
C ILE A 73 0.54 7.15 -13.93
N GLU A 74 0.41 7.75 -15.10
CA GLU A 74 1.48 7.76 -16.10
C GLU A 74 2.77 8.36 -15.53
N ASN A 75 3.88 7.65 -15.71
CA ASN A 75 5.18 8.08 -15.25
C ASN A 75 6.32 7.55 -16.15
N PRO A 76 7.46 8.27 -16.25
CA PRO A 76 8.56 7.89 -17.13
C PRO A 76 9.17 6.52 -16.85
N LEU A 77 9.04 5.99 -15.64
CA LEU A 77 9.55 4.66 -15.27
C LEU A 77 8.65 3.52 -15.74
N LYS A 78 7.44 3.82 -16.22
CA LYS A 78 6.38 2.83 -16.49
C LYS A 78 6.16 1.88 -15.30
N ARG A 79 6.36 2.40 -14.08
CA ARG A 79 6.20 1.66 -12.83
C ARG A 79 4.91 2.10 -12.17
N TYR A 80 3.97 1.17 -12.05
CA TYR A 80 2.63 1.45 -11.52
C TYR A 80 2.37 0.75 -10.19
N ALA A 81 3.16 -0.27 -9.88
CA ALA A 81 3.12 -0.97 -8.62
C ALA A 81 4.52 -1.31 -8.13
N LEU A 82 4.62 -1.59 -6.83
CA LEU A 82 5.77 -2.22 -6.19
C LEU A 82 5.29 -3.39 -5.33
N GLY A 83 6.00 -4.50 -5.38
CA GLY A 83 5.68 -5.72 -4.65
C GLY A 83 6.90 -6.54 -4.28
N ASP A 84 6.69 -7.62 -3.55
CA ASP A 84 7.75 -8.57 -3.16
C ASP A 84 8.45 -9.28 -4.32
N ARG A 85 7.90 -9.17 -5.54
CA ARG A 85 8.54 -9.68 -6.77
C ARG A 85 9.48 -8.70 -7.45
N ASP A 86 9.49 -7.44 -7.00
CA ASP A 86 10.42 -6.43 -7.51
C ASP A 86 11.79 -6.53 -6.83
N ALA A 87 12.81 -5.94 -7.46
CA ALA A 87 14.14 -5.80 -6.87
C ALA A 87 14.15 -4.71 -5.78
N LEU A 88 13.55 -5.03 -4.63
CA LEU A 88 13.45 -4.14 -3.48
C LEU A 88 14.78 -4.05 -2.72
N THR A 89 15.13 -2.85 -2.28
CA THR A 89 16.27 -2.60 -1.40
C THR A 89 15.78 -2.52 0.04
N PHE A 90 16.20 -3.45 0.89
CA PHE A 90 15.88 -3.43 2.32
C PHE A 90 16.84 -2.53 3.09
N ASN A 91 16.36 -1.99 4.20
CA ASN A 91 17.16 -1.25 5.16
C ASN A 91 18.10 -2.20 5.93
N ALA A 92 19.12 -1.65 6.58
CA ALA A 92 20.13 -2.44 7.29
C ALA A 92 19.55 -3.28 8.46
N ASP A 93 18.43 -2.84 9.03
CA ASP A 93 17.70 -3.55 10.08
C ASP A 93 16.71 -4.61 9.54
N GLY A 94 16.62 -4.77 8.21
CA GLY A 94 15.69 -5.67 7.55
C GLY A 94 14.28 -5.10 7.33
N SER A 95 14.04 -3.82 7.68
CA SER A 95 12.81 -3.12 7.34
C SER A 95 12.74 -2.74 5.86
N LEU A 96 11.55 -2.38 5.39
CA LEU A 96 11.31 -1.94 4.01
C LEU A 96 10.63 -0.58 4.00
N ASP A 97 11.21 0.36 3.26
CA ASP A 97 10.59 1.64 2.93
C ASP A 97 10.16 1.66 1.47
N ILE A 98 8.89 1.96 1.24
CA ILE A 98 8.37 2.36 -0.07
C ILE A 98 8.19 3.88 -0.08
N TRP A 99 8.81 4.54 -1.07
CA TRP A 99 8.75 5.99 -1.24
C TRP A 99 7.66 6.34 -2.25
N ILE A 100 6.77 7.26 -1.89
CA ILE A 100 5.69 7.71 -2.76
C ILE A 100 5.80 9.22 -2.90
N GLN A 101 6.19 9.69 -4.09
CA GLN A 101 6.43 11.11 -4.36
C GLN A 101 6.54 11.36 -5.87
N ALA A 102 6.34 12.61 -6.30
CA ALA A 102 6.43 12.98 -7.72
C ALA A 102 7.87 13.07 -8.24
N GLN A 103 8.79 13.60 -7.43
CA GLN A 103 10.20 13.73 -7.81
C GLN A 103 10.96 12.44 -7.49
N ALA A 104 11.88 12.05 -8.38
CA ALA A 104 12.73 10.89 -8.15
C ALA A 104 13.58 11.07 -6.88
N PRO A 105 13.67 10.08 -5.98
CA PRO A 105 14.59 10.15 -4.84
C PRO A 105 16.04 10.34 -5.26
N ASP A 106 16.87 10.90 -4.38
CA ASP A 106 18.26 11.26 -4.72
C ASP A 106 19.20 10.05 -4.79
N THR A 107 18.85 8.95 -4.14
CA THR A 107 19.72 7.76 -4.06
C THR A 107 19.17 6.60 -4.90
N PRO A 108 20.04 5.80 -5.55
CA PRO A 108 19.62 4.60 -6.27
C PRO A 108 18.81 3.62 -5.40
N ALA A 109 19.19 3.45 -4.14
CA ALA A 109 18.49 2.61 -3.17
C ALA A 109 17.05 3.06 -2.92
N LYS A 110 16.81 4.37 -2.76
CA LYS A 110 15.42 4.87 -2.63
C LYS A 110 14.66 4.77 -3.96
N ARG A 111 15.32 4.97 -5.10
CA ARG A 111 14.70 4.82 -6.43
C ARG A 111 14.24 3.39 -6.72
N SER A 112 14.90 2.35 -6.19
CA SER A 112 14.44 0.96 -6.37
C SER A 112 13.05 0.75 -5.77
N ASN A 113 12.78 1.39 -4.62
CA ASN A 113 11.52 1.27 -3.88
C ASN A 113 10.60 2.49 -4.07
N TRP A 114 10.79 3.24 -5.15
CA TRP A 114 10.00 4.43 -5.43
C TRP A 114 8.80 4.11 -6.32
N LEU A 115 7.63 4.55 -5.87
CA LEU A 115 6.37 4.57 -6.60
C LEU A 115 6.05 6.02 -7.03
N PRO A 116 6.18 6.35 -8.33
CA PRO A 116 5.92 7.71 -8.81
C PRO A 116 4.44 8.08 -8.71
N VAL A 117 4.18 9.33 -8.32
CA VAL A 117 2.84 9.96 -8.38
C VAL A 117 2.90 11.29 -9.14
N LYS A 118 1.74 11.88 -9.44
CA LYS A 118 1.66 13.13 -10.19
C LYS A 118 1.65 14.33 -9.23
N ALA A 119 2.57 15.27 -9.43
CA ALA A 119 2.57 16.54 -8.69
C ALA A 119 1.24 17.30 -8.89
N GLN A 120 0.85 18.09 -7.89
CA GLN A 120 -0.39 18.88 -7.88
C GLN A 120 -1.67 18.07 -8.11
N ALA A 121 -1.65 16.77 -7.84
CA ALA A 121 -2.79 15.89 -7.98
C ALA A 121 -3.02 15.02 -6.74
N PRO A 122 -4.29 14.81 -6.34
CA PRO A 122 -4.62 13.78 -5.37
C PRO A 122 -4.39 12.38 -5.95
N PHE A 123 -4.10 11.42 -5.07
CA PHE A 123 -3.96 10.01 -5.44
C PHE A 123 -4.49 9.09 -4.33
N LEU A 124 -4.65 7.82 -4.66
CA LEU A 124 -4.98 6.75 -3.72
C LEU A 124 -4.00 5.59 -3.86
N LEU A 125 -3.79 4.87 -2.76
CA LEU A 125 -2.96 3.67 -2.74
C LEU A 125 -3.85 2.46 -2.53
N ASN A 126 -3.58 1.40 -3.30
CA ASN A 126 -4.23 0.10 -3.15
C ASN A 126 -3.16 -0.97 -2.93
N ALA A 127 -3.26 -1.68 -1.82
CA ALA A 127 -2.49 -2.88 -1.56
C ALA A 127 -3.28 -4.11 -2.02
N ARG A 128 -2.59 -5.11 -2.53
CA ARG A 128 -3.15 -6.40 -2.91
C ARG A 128 -2.36 -7.49 -2.24
N LEU A 129 -3.00 -8.27 -1.38
CA LEU A 129 -2.40 -9.42 -0.72
C LEU A 129 -3.01 -10.68 -1.33
N TYR A 130 -2.20 -11.47 -2.04
CA TYR A 130 -2.66 -12.69 -2.68
C TYR A 130 -2.38 -13.89 -1.79
N TRP A 131 -3.42 -14.66 -1.51
CA TRP A 131 -3.37 -15.79 -0.57
C TRP A 131 -2.82 -15.36 0.81
N PRO A 132 -3.50 -14.43 1.51
CA PRO A 132 -3.05 -13.94 2.80
C PRO A 132 -2.93 -15.06 3.84
N LYS A 133 -1.95 -14.95 4.75
CA LYS A 133 -1.83 -15.80 5.92
C LYS A 133 -2.82 -15.35 7.00
N ASP A 134 -3.04 -16.22 7.98
CA ASP A 134 -4.01 -16.00 9.05
C ASP A 134 -3.78 -14.68 9.79
N ASP A 135 -2.54 -14.26 9.99
CA ASP A 135 -2.19 -12.98 10.63
C ASP A 135 -2.83 -11.77 9.95
N ALA A 136 -2.92 -11.74 8.61
CA ALA A 136 -3.63 -10.68 7.88
C ALA A 136 -5.15 -10.85 7.93
N LEU A 137 -5.65 -12.09 8.00
CA LEU A 137 -7.09 -12.39 8.00
C LEU A 137 -7.76 -12.15 9.36
N ASN A 138 -7.02 -12.38 10.45
CA ASN A 138 -7.51 -12.24 11.82
C ASN A 138 -7.19 -10.86 12.44
N GLY A 139 -6.49 -9.99 11.70
CA GLY A 139 -6.15 -8.62 12.11
C GLY A 139 -4.97 -8.50 13.07
N THR A 140 -4.21 -9.59 13.30
CA THR A 140 -2.95 -9.57 14.07
C THR A 140 -1.90 -8.72 13.36
N TRP A 141 -1.79 -8.88 12.04
CA TRP A 141 -1.05 -7.99 11.18
C TRP A 141 -1.96 -6.87 10.69
N LYS A 142 -1.44 -5.64 10.71
CA LYS A 142 -2.12 -4.45 10.21
C LYS A 142 -1.23 -3.75 9.20
N MET A 143 -1.86 -3.24 8.14
CA MET A 143 -1.20 -2.38 7.18
C MET A 143 -0.69 -1.12 7.90
N PRO A 144 0.60 -0.75 7.76
CA PRO A 144 1.11 0.49 8.31
C PRO A 144 0.43 1.71 7.68
N ALA A 145 0.31 2.78 8.45
CA ALA A 145 -0.19 4.05 7.94
C ALA A 145 0.84 4.69 6.98
N ILE A 146 0.35 5.55 6.08
CA ILE A 146 1.20 6.31 5.17
C ILE A 146 1.73 7.53 5.92
N GLU A 147 3.05 7.60 6.10
CA GLU A 147 3.71 8.72 6.76
C GLU A 147 3.96 9.84 5.76
N ARG A 148 3.57 11.07 6.11
CA ARG A 148 3.95 12.27 5.36
C ARG A 148 5.31 12.74 5.86
N LEU A 149 6.23 12.98 4.94
CA LEU A 149 7.57 13.46 5.23
C LEU A 149 7.62 14.98 5.08
N HIS A 150 8.17 15.66 6.09
CA HIS A 150 8.39 17.10 6.08
C HIS A 150 9.73 17.48 5.45
#